data_AF-A0A7S4K0A5-F1
#
_entry.id   AF-A0A7S4K0A5-F1
#
_cell.length_a   1.000
_cell.length_b   1.000
_cell.length_c   1.000
_cell.angle_alpha   90.00
_cell.angle_beta   90.00
_cell.angle_gamma   90.00
#
_symmetry.space_group_name_H-M   'P 1'
#
loop_
_entity.id
_entity.type
_entity.pdbx_description
1 polymer ?
#
loop_
_entity_poly.entity_id
_entity_poly.type
_entity_poly.pdbx_seq_one_letter_code
_entity_poly.pdbx_strand_id
1 'polypeptide(L)'
;NYPKNIKFSQLDTKLFRMSLGSEFLPIQIVAFHICNPPIIFSLILPIIKRFLGKRNRARLQIHSGPASEVVEELVSCGIPRKSVPIDIGGDYVIDHAGWLES
;
A
#
# COMPACT_ATOMS: atom_id res chain seq x y z
N ASN A 1 2.60 -15.98 -0.42
CA ASN A 1 4.03 -15.93 0.04
C ASN A 1 4.53 -14.50 -0.09
N TYR A 2 4.55 -13.72 0.99
CA TYR A 2 5.03 -12.33 0.98
C TYR A 2 6.55 -12.26 0.79
N PRO A 3 7.07 -11.35 -0.04
CA PRO A 3 8.51 -11.19 -0.22
C PRO A 3 9.14 -10.64 1.05
N LYS A 4 9.89 -11.48 1.77
CA LYS A 4 10.57 -11.11 3.02
C LYS A 4 11.83 -10.26 2.82
N ASN A 5 12.34 -10.17 1.58
CA ASN A 5 13.61 -9.52 1.25
C ASN A 5 13.44 -8.44 0.17
N ILE A 6 13.05 -7.23 0.56
CA ILE A 6 13.00 -6.07 -0.34
C ILE A 6 14.39 -5.44 -0.39
N LYS A 7 15.01 -5.39 -1.57
CA LYS A 7 16.27 -4.66 -1.77
C LYS A 7 15.98 -3.19 -2.04
N PHE A 8 16.75 -2.29 -1.44
CA PHE A 8 16.60 -0.84 -1.63
C PHE A 8 16.69 -0.43 -3.12
N SER A 9 17.44 -1.18 -3.92
CA SER A 9 17.56 -0.99 -5.38
C SER A 9 16.29 -1.29 -6.18
N GLN A 10 15.28 -1.93 -5.56
CA GLN A 10 13.98 -2.20 -6.20
C GLN A 10 12.99 -1.04 -6.01
N LEU A 11 13.35 -0.02 -5.23
CA LEU A 11 12.55 1.19 -5.10
C LEU A 11 12.74 2.07 -6.35
N ASP A 12 11.84 1.91 -7.31
CA ASP A 12 11.80 2.78 -8.49
C ASP A 12 11.22 4.15 -8.09
N THR A 13 12.13 5.08 -7.81
CA THR A 13 11.78 6.46 -7.49
C THR A 13 11.12 7.21 -8.64
N LYS A 14 11.34 6.79 -9.91
CA LYS A 14 10.71 7.38 -11.09
C LYS A 14 9.25 6.93 -11.19
N LEU A 15 8.99 5.63 -11.03
CA LEU A 15 7.63 5.09 -10.99
C LEU A 15 6.84 5.73 -9.85
N PHE A 16 7.43 5.83 -8.66
CA PHE A 16 6.80 6.47 -7.51
C PHE A 16 6.45 7.95 -7.77
N ARG A 17 7.36 8.70 -8.40
CA ARG A 17 7.09 10.09 -8.80
C ARG A 17 6.00 10.20 -9.85
N MET A 18 5.95 9.29 -10.81
CA MET A 18 4.93 9.26 -11.86
C MET A 18 3.55 8.95 -11.27
N SER A 19 3.44 8.03 -10.31
CA SER A 19 2.18 7.73 -9.62
C SER A 19 1.70 8.88 -8.73
N LEU A 20 2.62 9.70 -8.19
CA LEU A 20 2.26 10.88 -7.40
C LEU A 20 1.96 12.12 -8.24
N GLY A 21 2.48 12.17 -9.46
CA GLY A 21 2.30 13.26 -10.40
C GLY A 21 1.02 13.07 -11.20
N SER A 22 0.03 13.92 -10.97
CA SER A 22 -1.19 14.00 -11.79
C SER A 22 -0.95 14.51 -13.22
N GLU A 23 0.31 14.72 -13.62
CA GLU A 23 0.69 15.36 -14.88
C GLU A 23 0.48 14.45 -16.11
N PHE A 24 0.44 13.12 -15.90
CA PHE A 24 0.34 12.16 -17.01
C PHE A 24 -0.83 11.18 -16.89
N LEU A 25 -1.40 11.01 -15.69
CA LEU A 25 -2.56 10.15 -15.44
C LEU A 25 -3.57 10.92 -14.58
N PRO A 26 -4.87 10.94 -14.93
CA PRO A 26 -5.92 11.58 -14.13
C PRO A 26 -6.26 10.75 -12.87
N ILE A 27 -5.26 10.17 -12.22
CA ILE A 27 -5.42 9.33 -11.03
C ILE A 27 -5.23 10.23 -9.81
N GLN A 28 -6.30 10.39 -9.03
CA GLN A 28 -6.23 11.07 -7.75
C GLN A 28 -6.07 10.04 -6.63
N ILE A 29 -4.89 9.97 -6.03
CA ILE A 29 -4.66 9.05 -4.91
C ILE A 29 -5.31 9.63 -3.65
N VAL A 30 -6.35 8.96 -3.15
CA VAL A 30 -7.12 9.39 -1.97
C VAL A 30 -6.48 8.94 -0.66
N ALA A 31 -5.90 7.74 -0.62
CA ALA A 31 -5.26 7.16 0.55
C ALA A 31 -4.21 6.10 0.13
N PHE A 32 -3.18 5.91 0.94
CA PHE A 32 -2.22 4.82 0.85
C PHE A 32 -2.22 4.05 2.17
N HIS A 33 -2.57 2.77 2.14
CA HIS A 33 -2.51 1.89 3.31
C HIS A 33 -1.41 0.86 3.14
N ILE A 34 -0.41 0.87 4.02
CA ILE A 34 0.69 -0.09 4.02
C ILE A 34 0.47 -1.05 5.17
N CYS A 35 0.23 -2.32 4.86
CA CYS A 35 -0.11 -3.36 5.83
C CYS A 35 1.10 -4.23 6.12
N ASN A 36 1.42 -4.40 7.41
CA ASN A 36 2.52 -5.24 7.90
C ASN A 36 3.83 -5.05 7.14
N PRO A 37 4.36 -3.81 7.08
CA PRO A 37 5.62 -3.57 6.41
C PRO A 37 6.77 -4.31 7.11
N PRO A 38 7.77 -4.81 6.34
CA PRO A 38 8.96 -5.40 6.93
C PRO A 38 9.76 -4.35 7.71
N ILE A 39 10.57 -4.77 8.68
CA ILE A 39 11.34 -3.86 9.56
C ILE A 39 12.18 -2.84 8.76
N ILE A 40 12.76 -3.25 7.63
CA ILE A 40 13.55 -2.39 6.74
C ILE A 40 12.75 -1.20 6.19
N PHE A 41 11.42 -1.29 6.16
CA PHE A 41 10.55 -0.23 5.71
C PHE A 41 10.67 1.03 6.58
N SER A 42 10.98 0.89 7.87
CA SER A 42 11.23 2.01 8.78
C SER A 42 12.41 2.89 8.32
N LEU A 43 13.41 2.29 7.66
CA LEU A 43 14.59 2.99 7.14
C LEU A 43 14.28 3.76 5.85
N ILE A 44 13.39 3.24 5.00
CA ILE A 44 13.08 3.83 3.70
C ILE A 44 11.91 4.82 3.78
N LEU A 45 11.02 4.66 4.77
CA LEU A 45 9.84 5.50 4.94
C LEU A 45 10.14 7.00 5.02
N PRO A 46 11.20 7.47 5.73
CA PRO A 46 11.56 8.89 5.73
C PRO A 46 11.88 9.41 4.33
N ILE A 47 12.53 8.59 3.51
CA ILE A 47 12.89 8.91 2.13
C ILE A 47 11.62 9.03 1.29
N ILE A 48 10.72 8.05 1.37
CA ILE A 48 9.40 8.06 0.72
C ILE A 48 8.60 9.31 1.15
N LYS A 49 8.50 9.57 2.46
CA LYS A 49 7.82 10.74 3.02
C LYS A 49 8.40 12.06 2.52
N ARG A 50 9.72 12.15 2.29
CA ARG A 50 10.35 13.35 1.74
C ARG A 50 9.87 13.66 0.32
N PHE A 51 9.67 12.63 -0.50
CA PHE A 51 9.14 12.78 -1.86
C PHE A 51 7.63 13.04 -1.90
N LEU A 52 6.90 12.65 -0.87
CA LEU A 52 5.48 12.96 -0.75
C LEU A 52 5.29 14.45 -0.40
N GLY A 53 4.40 15.15 -1.10
CA GLY A 53 3.93 16.48 -0.67
C GLY A 53 3.13 16.40 0.64
N LYS A 54 2.88 17.54 1.31
CA LYS A 54 2.11 17.59 2.58
C LYS A 54 0.78 16.84 2.49
N ARG A 55 0.05 17.04 1.37
CA ARG A 55 -1.23 16.37 1.09
C ARG A 55 -1.10 14.85 1.03
N ASN A 56 -0.12 14.33 0.32
CA ASN A 56 0.05 12.88 0.15
C ASN A 56 0.66 12.21 1.40
N ARG A 57 1.46 12.94 2.20
CA ARG A 57 1.91 12.45 3.51
C ARG A 57 0.74 12.24 4.47
N ALA A 58 -0.24 13.15 4.50
CA ALA A 58 -1.42 13.02 5.35
C ALA A 58 -2.33 11.84 4.94
N ARG A 59 -2.18 11.36 3.71
CA ARG A 59 -2.94 10.22 3.14
C ARG A 59 -2.25 8.89 3.34
N LEU A 60 -1.02 8.88 3.84
CA LEU A 60 -0.24 7.66 4.07
C LEU A 60 -0.50 7.13 5.47
N GLN A 61 -1.12 5.95 5.55
CA GLN A 61 -1.36 5.21 6.77
C GLN A 61 -0.58 3.91 6.76
N ILE A 62 -0.04 3.55 7.92
CA ILE A 62 0.75 2.34 8.12
C ILE A 62 0.11 1.55 9.22
N HIS A 63 -0.24 0.31 8.91
CA HIS A 63 -0.91 -0.64 9.78
C HIS A 63 0.08 -1.75 10.10
N SER A 64 0.37 -1.98 11.38
CA SER A 64 1.31 -3.00 11.83
C SER A 64 0.70 -3.75 12.99
N GLY A 65 0.64 -5.07 12.92
CA GLY A 65 0.08 -5.88 14.00
C GLY A 65 -0.40 -7.25 13.54
N PRO A 66 -1.06 -8.01 14.42
CA PRO A 66 -1.83 -9.19 14.04
C PRO A 66 -2.78 -8.87 12.88
N ALA A 67 -2.98 -9.85 11.99
CA ALA A 67 -3.81 -9.66 10.80
C ALA A 67 -5.23 -9.18 11.12
N SER A 68 -5.82 -9.64 12.23
CA SER A 68 -7.14 -9.19 12.69
C SER A 68 -7.18 -7.69 12.99
N GLU A 69 -6.17 -7.16 13.70
CA GLU A 69 -6.09 -5.74 14.05
C GLU A 69 -5.91 -4.88 12.80
N VAL A 70 -5.04 -5.29 11.87
CA VAL A 70 -4.84 -4.60 10.59
C VAL A 70 -6.14 -4.53 9.79
N VAL A 71 -6.91 -5.61 9.75
CA VAL A 71 -8.20 -5.65 9.05
C VAL A 71 -9.22 -4.73 9.73
N GLU A 72 -9.28 -4.70 11.07
CA GLU A 72 -10.15 -3.78 11.81
C GLU A 72 -9.79 -2.31 11.54
N GLU A 73 -8.50 -1.97 11.51
CA GLU A 73 -8.03 -0.64 11.15
C GLU A 73 -8.45 -0.26 9.72
N LEU A 74 -8.32 -1.17 8.75
CA LEU A 74 -8.76 -0.96 7.36
C LEU A 74 -10.29 -0.75 7.27
N VAL A 75 -11.06 -1.52 8.05
CA VAL A 75 -12.52 -1.36 8.15
C VAL A 75 -12.87 0.02 8.72
N SER A 76 -12.16 0.48 9.75
CA SER A 76 -12.35 1.83 10.30
C SER A 76 -12.03 2.95 9.29
N CYS A 77 -11.18 2.65 8.31
CA CYS A 77 -10.85 3.55 7.19
C CYS A 77 -11.83 3.46 6.01
N GLY A 78 -12.90 2.67 6.13
CA GLY A 78 -13.93 2.50 5.11
C GLY A 78 -13.64 1.40 4.08
N ILE A 79 -12.64 0.54 4.32
CA ILE A 79 -12.35 -0.61 3.46
C ILE A 79 -13.03 -1.84 4.07
N PRO A 80 -14.16 -2.32 3.51
CA PRO A 80 -14.91 -3.41 4.11
C PRO A 80 -14.11 -4.71 4.03
N ARG A 81 -14.22 -5.54 5.08
CA ARG A 81 -13.50 -6.82 5.21
C ARG A 81 -13.61 -7.73 3.97
N LYS A 82 -14.78 -7.78 3.35
CA LYS A 82 -15.05 -8.54 2.11
C LYS A 82 -14.23 -8.10 0.89
N SER A 83 -13.65 -6.90 0.92
CA SER A 83 -12.78 -6.36 -0.14
C SER A 83 -11.30 -6.45 0.22
N VAL A 84 -10.98 -6.91 1.42
CA VAL A 84 -9.62 -7.09 1.90
C VAL A 84 -9.14 -8.50 1.51
N PRO A 85 -7.95 -8.66 0.89
CA PRO A 85 -7.43 -9.96 0.50
C PRO A 85 -7.28 -10.96 1.65
N ILE A 86 -7.54 -12.23 1.36
CA ILE A 86 -7.32 -13.34 2.31
C ILE A 86 -5.88 -13.38 2.83
N ASP A 87 -4.91 -13.00 2.00
CA ASP A 87 -3.49 -13.02 2.36
C ASP A 87 -3.12 -12.02 3.47
N ILE A 88 -3.93 -10.99 3.71
CA ILE A 88 -3.77 -10.07 4.85
C ILE A 88 -4.86 -10.23 5.92
N GLY A 89 -5.61 -11.34 5.88
CA GLY A 89 -6.62 -11.68 6.88
C GLY A 89 -8.05 -11.22 6.58
N GLY A 90 -8.31 -10.72 5.37
CA GLY A 90 -9.67 -10.43 4.89
C GLY A 90 -10.37 -11.63 4.26
N ASP A 91 -11.42 -11.38 3.47
CA ASP A 91 -12.26 -12.43 2.89
C ASP A 91 -12.23 -12.46 1.34
N TYR A 92 -11.49 -11.55 0.70
CA TYR A 92 -11.41 -11.44 -0.76
C TYR A 92 -10.35 -12.37 -1.36
N VAL A 93 -10.74 -13.22 -2.30
CA VAL A 93 -9.81 -14.07 -3.05
C VAL A 93 -9.36 -13.32 -4.30
N ILE A 94 -8.06 -13.07 -4.43
CA ILE A 94 -7.50 -12.42 -5.62
C ILE A 94 -7.32 -13.47 -6.72
N ASP A 95 -8.09 -13.36 -7.78
CA ASP A 95 -7.90 -14.12 -9.02
C ASP A 95 -7.11 -13.29 -10.02
N HIS A 96 -5.80 -13.51 -10.08
CA HIS A 96 -4.93 -12.80 -11.03
C HIS A 96 -5.14 -13.25 -12.48
N ALA A 97 -5.57 -14.49 -12.72
CA ALA A 97 -5.75 -15.02 -14.07
C ALA A 97 -6.99 -14.41 -14.72
N GLY A 98 -8.11 -14.36 -13.98
CA GLY A 98 -9.35 -13.73 -14.46
C GLY A 98 -9.20 -12.24 -14.80
N TRP A 99 -8.29 -11.51 -14.15
CA TRP A 99 -8.03 -10.09 -14.45
C TRP A 99 -7.31 -9.86 -15.78
N LEU A 100 -6.57 -10.85 -16.30
CA LEU A 100 -5.85 -10.71 -17.56
C LEU A 100 -6.72 -11.04 -18.78
N GLU A 101 -7.84 -11.72 -18.56
CA GLU A 101 -8.77 -12.15 -19.60
C GLU A 101 -9.94 -11.16 -19.81
N SER A 102 -10.04 -10.13 -18.96
CA SER A 102 -11.13 -9.13 -18.93
C SER A 102 -10.79 -7.80 -19.59
#